data_AF-A0A1T5AX49-F1
#
_entry.id   AF-A0A1T5AX49-F1
#
_cell.length_a   1.000
_cell.length_b   1.000
_cell.length_c   1.000
_cell.angle_alpha   90.00
_cell.angle_beta   90.00
_cell.angle_gamma   90.00
#
_symmetry.space_group_name_H-M   'P 1'
#
loop_
_entity.id
_entity.type
_entity.pdbx_description
1 polymer ?
#
loop_
_entity_poly.entity_id
_entity_poly.type
_entity_poly.pdbx_seq_one_letter_code
_entity_poly.pdbx_strand_id
1 'polypeptide(L)'
;MPADLIIRSLTYDGSVLHTTINVALLAITTTGNAWAWRARPFRAWLPWLSVFVVMTAIQIGLWFLANAAGISCIWSALAGVALIQWQRTGAQDRASRLALAIAAAAGLVGIALYLVWLPPITTIAHLISAVVGALLYGAVAGRPVAHREFTR
;
A
#
# COMPACT_ATOMS: atom_id res chain seq x y z
N MET A 1 -6.95 -16.07 -23.54
CA MET A 1 -7.12 -17.04 -22.43
C MET A 1 -6.90 -16.32 -21.10
N PRO A 2 -7.42 -16.82 -19.95
CA PRO A 2 -7.25 -16.16 -18.65
C PRO A 2 -5.77 -16.02 -18.25
N ALA A 3 -4.93 -16.99 -18.60
CA ALA A 3 -3.50 -16.98 -18.32
C ALA A 3 -2.77 -15.82 -19.01
N ASP A 4 -3.08 -15.54 -20.28
CA ASP A 4 -2.49 -14.43 -21.03
C ASP A 4 -2.79 -13.08 -20.37
N LEU A 5 -4.03 -12.90 -19.91
CA LEU A 5 -4.45 -11.67 -19.24
C LEU A 5 -3.69 -11.47 -17.92
N ILE A 6 -3.50 -12.53 -17.14
CA ILE A 6 -2.74 -12.47 -15.87
C ILE A 6 -1.28 -12.10 -16.15
N ILE A 7 -0.64 -12.77 -17.11
CA ILE A 7 0.76 -12.48 -17.45
C ILE A 7 0.91 -11.05 -17.94
N ARG A 8 0.05 -10.59 -18.86
CA ARG A 8 0.06 -9.21 -19.35
C ARG A 8 -0.18 -8.20 -18.24
N SER A 9 -1.12 -8.47 -17.34
CA SER A 9 -1.42 -7.58 -16.22
C SER A 9 -0.26 -7.49 -15.23
N LEU A 10 0.40 -8.61 -14.91
CA LEU A 10 1.56 -8.63 -14.02
C LEU A 10 2.80 -7.97 -14.64
N THR A 11 2.97 -8.12 -15.96
CA THR A 11 4.14 -7.62 -16.70
C THR A 11 3.94 -6.26 -17.34
N TYR A 12 2.81 -5.58 -17.07
CA TYR A 12 2.47 -4.29 -17.70
C TYR A 12 2.59 -4.35 -19.22
N ASP A 13 1.93 -5.34 -19.83
CA ASP A 13 2.01 -5.63 -21.27
C ASP A 13 3.46 -5.84 -21.76
N GLY A 14 4.31 -6.45 -20.92
CA GLY A 14 5.72 -6.70 -21.22
C GLY A 14 6.66 -5.52 -20.92
N SER A 15 6.19 -4.41 -20.36
CA SER A 15 7.04 -3.29 -19.97
C SER A 15 7.93 -3.63 -18.76
N VAL A 16 9.22 -3.86 -19.02
CA VAL A 16 10.23 -4.12 -17.98
C VAL A 16 10.33 -2.97 -16.99
N LEU A 17 10.31 -1.72 -17.48
CA LEU A 17 10.44 -0.53 -16.64
C LEU A 17 9.26 -0.41 -15.66
N HIS A 18 8.02 -0.50 -16.16
CA HIS A 18 6.84 -0.39 -15.30
C HIS A 18 6.73 -1.58 -14.35
N THR A 19 7.03 -2.79 -14.80
CA THR A 19 7.08 -3.97 -13.92
C THR A 19 8.06 -3.76 -12.77
N THR A 20 9.29 -3.33 -13.09
CA THR A 20 10.34 -3.12 -12.09
C THR A 20 9.94 -2.07 -11.06
N ILE A 21 9.45 -0.91 -11.51
CA ILE A 21 9.01 0.17 -10.62
C ILE A 21 7.90 -0.32 -9.69
N ASN A 22 6.87 -0.99 -10.22
CA ASN A 22 5.73 -1.40 -9.42
C ASN A 22 6.04 -2.53 -8.44
N VAL A 23 6.86 -3.49 -8.84
CA VAL A 23 7.31 -4.56 -7.94
C VAL A 23 8.19 -3.98 -6.82
N ALA A 24 9.08 -3.03 -7.15
CA ALA A 24 9.90 -2.34 -6.16
C ALA A 24 9.03 -1.54 -5.17
N LEU A 25 8.06 -0.76 -5.66
CA LEU A 25 7.12 -0.02 -4.81
C LEU A 25 6.28 -0.94 -3.93
N LEU A 26 5.79 -2.07 -4.47
CA LEU A 26 5.07 -3.07 -3.68
C LEU A 26 5.96 -3.68 -2.59
N ALA A 27 7.21 -4.01 -2.91
CA ALA A 27 8.15 -4.54 -1.94
C ALA A 27 8.45 -3.53 -0.83
N ILE A 28 8.74 -2.27 -1.18
CA ILE A 28 9.04 -1.20 -0.20
C ILE A 28 7.84 -0.94 0.70
N THR A 29 6.64 -0.80 0.14
CA THR A 29 5.44 -0.49 0.92
C THR A 29 5.01 -1.66 1.80
N THR A 30 5.10 -2.90 1.30
CA THR A 30 4.79 -4.10 2.09
C THR A 30 5.80 -4.29 3.23
N THR A 31 7.09 -4.19 2.94
CA THR A 31 8.14 -4.37 3.94
C THR A 31 8.11 -3.28 5.00
N GLY A 32 7.86 -2.01 4.62
CA GLY A 32 7.73 -0.91 5.57
C GLY A 32 6.58 -1.12 6.56
N ASN A 33 5.41 -1.52 6.07
CA ASN A 33 4.26 -1.86 6.92
C ASN A 33 4.55 -3.08 7.81
N ALA A 34 5.09 -4.16 7.26
CA ALA A 34 5.43 -5.37 8.02
C ALA A 34 6.48 -5.08 9.11
N TRP A 35 7.52 -4.31 8.78
CA TRP A 35 8.60 -3.97 9.70
C TRP A 35 8.10 -3.21 10.93
N ALA A 36 7.11 -2.33 10.74
CA ALA A 36 6.50 -1.55 11.79
C ALA A 36 5.72 -2.40 12.83
N TRP A 37 5.43 -3.66 12.50
CA TRP A 37 4.75 -4.63 13.37
C TRP A 37 5.62 -5.83 13.77
N ARG A 38 6.92 -5.85 13.39
CA ARG A 38 7.83 -7.00 13.58
C ARG A 38 7.90 -7.54 15.02
N ALA A 39 7.77 -6.66 16.02
CA ALA A 39 7.84 -7.01 17.44
C ALA A 39 6.47 -7.14 18.12
N ARG A 40 5.37 -7.14 17.34
CA ARG A 40 3.99 -7.15 17.83
C ARG A 40 3.34 -8.50 17.54
N PRO A 41 2.38 -8.96 18.36
CA PRO A 41 1.68 -10.22 18.12
C PRO A 41 0.94 -10.19 16.78
N PHE A 42 0.76 -11.36 16.15
CA PHE A 42 0.16 -11.49 14.81
C PHE A 42 -1.20 -10.76 14.65
N ARG A 43 -2.03 -10.70 15.71
CA ARG A 43 -3.31 -9.96 15.68
C ARG A 43 -3.14 -8.47 15.32
N ALA A 44 -2.01 -7.86 15.68
CA ALA A 44 -1.71 -6.47 15.36
C ALA A 44 -1.37 -6.25 13.88
N TRP A 45 -1.08 -7.33 13.13
CA TRP A 45 -0.79 -7.28 11.70
C TRP A 45 -2.06 -7.31 10.86
N LEU A 46 -3.15 -7.84 11.41
CA LEU A 46 -4.41 -8.04 10.68
C LEU A 46 -4.92 -6.76 10.00
N PRO A 47 -4.89 -5.56 10.61
CA PRO A 47 -5.48 -4.39 9.96
C PRO A 47 -4.83 -4.03 8.62
N TRP A 48 -3.49 -4.03 8.53
CA TRP A 48 -2.82 -3.70 7.27
C TRP A 48 -2.87 -4.87 6.27
N LEU A 49 -2.82 -6.12 6.76
CA LEU A 49 -2.98 -7.31 5.92
C LEU A 49 -4.38 -7.38 5.30
N SER A 50 -5.42 -6.98 6.03
CA SER A 50 -6.78 -6.90 5.48
C SER A 50 -6.84 -5.92 4.31
N VAL A 51 -6.20 -4.75 4.42
CA VAL A 51 -6.10 -3.80 3.29
C VAL A 51 -5.34 -4.42 2.12
N PHE A 52 -4.22 -5.09 2.36
CA PHE A 52 -3.45 -5.79 1.32
C PHE A 52 -4.32 -6.79 0.54
N VAL A 53 -5.05 -7.66 1.25
CA VAL A 53 -5.90 -8.69 0.65
C VAL A 53 -7.06 -8.07 -0.14
N VAL A 54 -7.76 -7.09 0.45
CA VAL A 54 -8.89 -6.41 -0.22
C VAL A 54 -8.43 -5.70 -1.49
N MET A 55 -7.33 -4.96 -1.43
CA MET A 55 -6.82 -4.23 -2.60
C MET A 55 -6.26 -5.16 -3.66
N THR A 56 -5.71 -6.31 -3.26
CA THR A 56 -5.30 -7.37 -4.21
C THR A 56 -6.53 -7.93 -4.94
N ALA A 57 -7.62 -8.22 -4.23
CA ALA A 57 -8.86 -8.71 -4.84
C ALA A 57 -9.47 -7.66 -5.79
N ILE A 58 -9.50 -6.39 -5.39
CA ILE A 58 -9.95 -5.27 -6.25
C ILE A 58 -9.08 -5.19 -7.51
N GLN A 59 -7.75 -5.23 -7.35
CA GLN A 59 -6.82 -5.13 -8.48
C GLN A 59 -6.99 -6.29 -9.47
N ILE A 60 -7.15 -7.52 -8.97
CA ILE A 60 -7.48 -8.68 -9.80
C ILE A 60 -8.80 -8.44 -10.52
N GLY A 61 -9.84 -7.95 -9.82
CA GLY A 61 -11.11 -7.58 -10.45
C GLY A 61 -10.95 -6.56 -11.58
N LEU A 62 -10.11 -5.54 -11.40
CA LEU A 62 -9.81 -4.53 -12.43
C LEU A 62 -9.11 -5.12 -13.66
N TRP A 63 -8.32 -6.19 -13.52
CA TRP A 63 -7.73 -6.89 -14.66
C TRP A 63 -8.81 -7.44 -15.58
N PHE A 64 -9.85 -8.05 -15.01
CA PHE A 64 -10.92 -8.70 -15.78
C PHE A 64 -12.03 -7.74 -16.21
N LEU A 65 -12.39 -6.77 -15.38
CA LEU A 65 -13.55 -5.89 -15.61
C LEU A 65 -13.21 -4.63 -16.42
N ALA A 66 -11.98 -4.11 -16.28
CA ALA A 66 -11.57 -2.86 -16.88
C ALA A 66 -10.36 -3.01 -17.82
N ASN A 67 -9.88 -4.25 -18.02
CA ASN A 67 -8.65 -4.53 -18.77
C ASN A 67 -7.46 -3.67 -18.30
N ALA A 68 -7.42 -3.37 -16.99
CA ALA A 68 -6.38 -2.54 -16.41
C ALA A 68 -5.16 -3.42 -16.10
N ALA A 69 -3.98 -3.07 -16.62
CA ALA A 69 -2.75 -3.78 -16.30
C ALA A 69 -2.12 -3.25 -15.00
N GLY A 70 -1.50 -4.14 -14.23
CA GLY A 70 -0.62 -3.80 -13.12
C GLY A 70 -1.10 -4.18 -11.73
N ILE A 71 -0.32 -3.78 -10.74
CA ILE A 71 -0.48 -4.02 -9.29
C ILE A 71 -0.50 -2.70 -8.50
N SER A 72 -0.66 -1.59 -9.21
CA SER A 72 -0.32 -0.27 -8.69
C SER A 72 -1.28 0.27 -7.64
N CYS A 73 -2.54 -0.18 -7.68
CA CYS A 73 -3.52 0.14 -6.64
C CYS A 73 -3.11 -0.45 -5.28
N ILE A 74 -2.43 -1.61 -5.27
CA ILE A 74 -2.05 -2.31 -4.04
C ILE A 74 -1.01 -1.50 -3.28
N TRP A 75 0.13 -1.19 -3.91
CA TRP A 75 1.19 -0.42 -3.23
C TRP A 75 0.74 1.01 -2.92
N SER A 76 -0.14 1.61 -3.75
CA SER A 76 -0.71 2.93 -3.48
C SER A 76 -1.53 2.92 -2.18
N ALA A 77 -2.40 1.92 -2.01
CA ALA A 77 -3.16 1.75 -0.78
C ALA A 77 -2.26 1.52 0.43
N LEU A 78 -1.22 0.68 0.31
CA LEU A 78 -0.26 0.44 1.38
C LEU A 78 0.56 1.69 1.77
N ALA A 79 0.81 2.61 0.83
CA ALA A 79 1.42 3.90 1.14
C ALA A 79 0.48 4.78 1.99
N GLY A 80 -0.82 4.76 1.69
CA GLY A 80 -1.84 5.39 2.54
C GLY A 80 -1.92 4.77 3.94
N VAL A 81 -1.84 3.44 4.04
CA VAL A 81 -1.72 2.75 5.34
C VAL A 81 -0.49 3.22 6.11
N ALA A 82 0.67 3.26 5.46
CA ALA A 82 1.92 3.66 6.09
C ALA A 82 1.86 5.11 6.62
N LEU A 83 1.24 6.02 5.87
CA LEU A 83 1.03 7.41 6.28
C LEU A 83 0.16 7.52 7.54
N ILE A 84 -1.00 6.86 7.56
CA ILE A 84 -1.90 6.87 8.73
C ILE A 84 -1.24 6.20 9.93
N GLN A 85 -0.57 5.08 9.72
CA GLN A 85 0.12 4.36 10.78
C GLN A 85 1.21 5.24 11.40
N TRP A 86 2.01 5.90 10.57
CA TRP A 86 3.06 6.82 11.02
C TRP A 86 2.52 7.96 11.90
N GLN A 87 1.31 8.44 11.62
CA GLN A 87 0.63 9.47 12.42
C GLN A 87 0.03 8.92 13.73
N ARG A 88 -0.46 7.68 13.74
CA ARG A 88 -1.22 7.12 14.88
C ARG A 88 -0.36 6.49 15.96
N THR A 89 0.86 6.06 15.67
CA THR A 89 1.68 5.36 16.65
C THR A 89 2.68 6.26 17.36
N GLY A 90 2.31 6.75 18.56
CA GLY A 90 3.20 7.49 19.46
C GLY A 90 4.31 6.64 20.11
N ALA A 91 4.15 5.30 20.17
CA ALA A 91 5.07 4.38 20.84
C ALA A 91 5.80 3.41 19.89
N GLN A 92 6.05 3.82 18.65
CA GLN A 92 6.93 3.07 17.74
C GLN A 92 8.38 3.49 17.92
N ASP A 93 9.29 2.51 17.85
CA ASP A 93 10.72 2.77 17.80
C ASP A 93 11.10 3.56 16.53
N ARG A 94 12.26 4.23 16.57
CA ARG A 94 12.75 5.07 15.48
C ARG A 94 12.85 4.32 14.15
N ALA A 95 13.25 3.05 14.16
CA ALA A 95 13.39 2.27 12.93
C ALA A 95 12.02 1.94 12.31
N SER A 96 11.01 1.63 13.13
CA SER A 96 9.63 1.46 12.65
C SER A 96 9.07 2.74 12.01
N ARG A 97 9.27 3.90 12.65
CA ARG A 97 8.82 5.19 12.10
C ARG A 97 9.52 5.52 10.79
N LEU A 98 10.83 5.24 10.70
CA LEU A 98 11.60 5.45 9.48
C LEU A 98 11.12 4.54 8.34
N ALA A 99 10.86 3.26 8.63
CA ALA A 99 10.34 2.31 7.64
C ALA A 99 8.98 2.75 7.07
N LEU A 100 8.06 3.22 7.93
CA LEU A 100 6.78 3.77 7.49
C LEU A 100 6.94 5.05 6.67
N ALA A 101 7.84 5.95 7.09
CA ALA A 101 8.12 7.18 6.35
C ALA A 101 8.68 6.88 4.95
N ILE A 102 9.61 5.92 4.84
CA ILE A 102 10.16 5.47 3.55
C ILE A 102 9.05 4.86 2.68
N ALA A 103 8.19 4.00 3.25
CA ALA A 103 7.08 3.41 2.51
C ALA A 103 6.09 4.45 2.00
N ALA A 104 5.69 5.40 2.85
CA ALA A 104 4.80 6.49 2.46
C ALA A 104 5.44 7.39 1.40
N ALA A 105 6.69 7.81 1.60
CA ALA A 105 7.41 8.67 0.67
C ALA A 105 7.62 8.00 -0.69
N ALA A 106 8.03 6.73 -0.71
CA ALA A 106 8.20 5.96 -1.95
C ALA A 106 6.88 5.86 -2.73
N GLY A 107 5.77 5.59 -2.05
CA GLY A 107 4.45 5.57 -2.68
C GLY A 107 4.07 6.93 -3.26
N LEU A 108 4.23 8.03 -2.51
CA LEU A 108 3.95 9.38 -2.99
C LEU A 108 4.82 9.78 -4.19
N VAL A 109 6.11 9.43 -4.16
CA VAL A 109 7.01 9.63 -5.30
C VAL A 109 6.56 8.80 -6.50
N GLY A 110 6.12 7.56 -6.30
CA GLY A 110 5.55 6.73 -7.36
C GLY A 110 4.32 7.36 -8.02
N ILE A 111 3.40 7.90 -7.21
CA ILE A 111 2.21 8.63 -7.70
C ILE A 111 2.62 9.87 -8.50
N ALA A 112 3.55 10.67 -7.96
CA ALA A 112 4.04 11.88 -8.61
C ALA A 112 4.76 11.56 -9.93
N LEU A 113 5.55 10.49 -9.97
CA LEU A 113 6.22 10.01 -11.19
C LEU A 113 5.20 9.60 -12.25
N TYR A 114 4.12 8.92 -11.87
CA TYR A 114 3.07 8.54 -12.81
C TYR A 114 2.22 9.70 -13.31
N LEU A 115 2.11 10.80 -12.56
CA LEU A 115 1.50 12.04 -13.05
C LEU A 115 2.24 12.62 -14.28
N VAL A 116 3.55 12.39 -14.38
CA VAL A 116 4.37 12.93 -15.48
C VAL A 116 4.30 12.03 -16.72
N TRP A 117 4.20 10.71 -16.55
CA TRP A 117 4.37 9.74 -17.64
C TRP A 117 3.07 9.08 -18.13
N LEU A 118 2.02 9.07 -17.32
CA LEU A 118 0.78 8.36 -17.64
C LEU A 118 -0.42 9.31 -17.72
N PRO A 119 -1.53 8.88 -18.35
CA PRO A 119 -2.76 9.64 -18.36
C PRO A 119 -3.21 10.04 -16.94
N PRO A 120 -3.75 11.25 -16.73
CA PRO A 120 -4.14 11.74 -15.40
C PRO A 120 -5.09 10.81 -14.64
N ILE A 121 -5.94 10.06 -15.35
CA ILE A 121 -6.85 9.07 -14.75
C ILE A 121 -6.11 7.99 -13.94
N THR A 122 -4.90 7.61 -14.36
CA THR A 122 -4.07 6.64 -13.65
C THR A 122 -3.59 7.20 -12.32
N THR A 123 -3.14 8.46 -12.30
CA THR A 123 -2.75 9.14 -11.06
C THR A 123 -3.94 9.30 -10.11
N ILE A 124 -5.12 9.64 -10.65
CA ILE A 124 -6.35 9.72 -9.85
C ILE A 124 -6.66 8.34 -9.22
N ALA A 125 -6.54 7.25 -9.98
CA ALA A 125 -6.75 5.90 -9.45
C ALA A 125 -5.76 5.56 -8.32
N HIS A 126 -4.48 5.98 -8.43
CA HIS A 126 -3.51 5.79 -7.36
C HIS A 126 -3.82 6.62 -6.12
N LEU A 127 -4.19 7.89 -6.29
CA LEU A 127 -4.59 8.76 -5.18
C LEU A 127 -5.82 8.22 -4.45
N ILE A 128 -6.86 7.80 -5.20
CA ILE A 128 -8.04 7.15 -4.62
C ILE A 128 -7.63 5.87 -3.88
N SER A 129 -6.78 5.04 -4.47
CA SER A 129 -6.31 3.81 -3.82
C SER A 129 -5.58 4.10 -2.51
N ALA A 130 -4.73 5.12 -2.48
CA ALA A 130 -4.04 5.56 -1.26
C ALA A 130 -5.01 6.02 -0.18
N VAL A 131 -6.00 6.84 -0.55
CA VAL A 131 -7.06 7.29 0.38
C VAL A 131 -7.90 6.11 0.88
N VAL A 132 -8.31 5.20 0.01
CA VAL A 132 -9.07 3.99 0.38
C VAL A 132 -8.26 3.12 1.35
N GLY A 133 -6.98 2.89 1.07
CA GLY A 133 -6.11 2.13 1.97
C GLY A 133 -5.99 2.77 3.36
N ALA A 134 -5.79 4.09 3.41
CA ALA A 134 -5.76 4.87 4.65
C ALA A 134 -7.08 4.75 5.44
N LEU A 135 -8.23 4.88 4.77
CA LEU A 135 -9.54 4.80 5.40
C LEU A 135 -9.87 3.39 5.89
N LEU A 136 -9.64 2.36 5.07
CA LEU A 136 -9.86 0.96 5.44
C LEU A 136 -9.01 0.56 6.63
N TYR A 137 -7.71 0.89 6.60
CA TYR A 137 -6.85 0.67 7.76
C TYR A 137 -7.36 1.42 8.98
N GLY A 138 -7.76 2.68 8.80
CA GLY A 138 -8.29 3.51 9.86
C GLY A 138 -9.54 2.94 10.54
N ALA A 139 -10.40 2.27 9.76
CA ALA A 139 -11.61 1.62 10.21
C ALA A 139 -11.33 0.28 10.93
N VAL A 140 -10.39 -0.52 10.42
CA VAL A 140 -10.07 -1.85 10.98
C VAL A 140 -9.15 -1.77 12.19
N ALA A 141 -8.18 -0.84 12.21
CA ALA A 141 -7.22 -0.71 13.30
C ALA A 141 -7.83 -0.12 14.59
N GLY A 142 -9.07 0.39 14.54
CA GLY A 142 -9.73 1.04 15.66
C GLY A 142 -9.17 2.43 16.00
N ARG A 143 -9.74 3.06 17.04
CA ARG A 143 -9.21 4.33 17.56
C ARG A 143 -7.85 4.10 18.22
N PRO A 144 -6.91 5.06 18.14
CA PRO A 144 -5.68 4.99 18.92
C PRO A 144 -6.05 4.80 20.39
N VAL A 145 -5.58 3.70 21.00
CA VAL A 145 -5.73 3.50 22.44
C VAL A 145 -4.95 4.63 23.09
N ALA A 146 -5.66 5.61 23.63
CA ALA A 146 -5.05 6.66 24.42
C ALA A 146 -4.16 5.97 25.45
N HIS A 147 -2.87 6.31 25.44
CA HIS A 147 -1.90 5.84 26.41
C HIS A 147 -2.46 6.17 27.80
N ARG A 148 -3.10 5.19 28.45
CA ARG A 148 -3.19 5.22 29.90
C ARG A 148 -1.78 5.05 30.37
N GLU A 149 -1.22 6.12 30.92
CA GLU A 149 0.01 6.12 31.67
C GLU A 149 -0.06 4.97 32.69
N PHE A 150 0.55 3.84 32.35
CA PHE A 150 0.97 2.88 33.35
C PHE A 150 2.28 3.41 33.92
N THR A 151 2.17 4.46 34.72
CA THR A 151 3.13 4.73 35.77
C THR A 151 2.99 3.60 36.80
N ARG A 152 4.01 2.74 36.85
CA ARG A 152 4.33 1.91 38.01
C ARG A 152 5.79 2.12 38.32
#